data_AF-A0A956FSC3-F1
#
_entry.id   AF-A0A956FSC3-F1
#
_cell.length_a   1.000
_cell.length_b   1.000
_cell.length_c   1.000
_cell.angle_alpha   90.00
_cell.angle_beta   90.00
_cell.angle_gamma   90.00
#
_symmetry.space_group_name_H-M   'P 1'
#
loop_
_entity.id
_entity.type
_entity.pdbx_description
1 polymer ?
#
loop_
_entity_poly.entity_id
_entity_poly.type
_entity_poly.pdbx_seq_one_letter_code
_entity_poly.pdbx_strand_id
1 'polypeptide(L)'
;MRLTLAASLLGAAACATTPERLPRLTRQFYYNLPSPEDKQAFLKLKESQRQDYLEDKGLWARWTALPAAERQAAENGELEPGYKEFAAFMAWGPPADTQRRGDLSYHTFIRCTSGPKAGQYVSSNLDCDGTSSEIEISVKDGVVTEIKRLN
;
A
#
# COMPACT_ATOMS: atom_id res chain seq x y z
N MET A 1 33.43 -15.15 43.44
CA MET A 1 32.02 -15.25 42.97
C MET A 1 31.80 -14.11 41.99
N ARG A 2 31.69 -14.39 40.68
CA ARG A 2 31.57 -13.37 39.62
C ARG A 2 30.07 -13.07 39.44
N LEU A 3 29.64 -11.85 39.68
CA LEU A 3 28.27 -11.40 39.38
C LEU A 3 28.27 -10.58 38.08
N THR A 4 27.36 -11.00 37.21
CA THR A 4 27.08 -10.58 35.85
C THR A 4 26.58 -9.13 35.82
N LEU A 5 27.28 -8.22 35.12
CA LEU A 5 26.71 -6.92 34.77
C LEU A 5 26.01 -7.04 33.40
N ALA A 6 24.71 -6.80 33.42
CA ALA A 6 23.78 -6.96 32.33
C ALA A 6 24.15 -6.07 31.13
N ALA A 7 24.17 -6.69 29.95
CA ALA A 7 24.20 -6.01 28.67
C ALA A 7 22.92 -5.20 28.48
N SER A 8 23.04 -3.88 28.49
CA SER A 8 21.97 -2.97 28.08
C SER A 8 21.91 -2.97 26.54
N LEU A 9 21.05 -3.83 25.99
CA LEU A 9 20.65 -3.78 24.59
C LEU A 9 19.77 -2.53 24.38
N LEU A 10 20.42 -1.40 24.09
CA LEU A 10 19.77 -0.25 23.48
C LEU A 10 19.38 -0.65 22.05
N GLY A 11 18.18 -1.21 21.90
CA GLY A 11 17.53 -1.38 20.60
C GLY A 11 17.29 0.00 20.00
N ALA A 12 18.14 0.40 19.06
CA ALA A 12 17.90 1.56 18.22
C ALA A 12 16.60 1.32 17.44
N ALA A 13 15.51 1.91 17.91
CA ALA A 13 14.29 2.07 17.12
C ALA A 13 14.65 2.98 15.94
N ALA A 14 15.15 2.38 14.86
CA ALA A 14 15.48 3.09 13.65
C ALA A 14 14.18 3.66 13.08
N CYS A 15 13.98 4.97 13.23
CA CYS A 15 12.96 5.68 12.48
C CYS A 15 13.21 5.37 10.99
N ALA A 16 12.21 4.78 10.32
CA ALA A 16 12.30 4.55 8.89
C ALA A 16 12.21 5.93 8.22
N THR A 17 13.35 6.53 7.92
CA THR A 17 13.42 7.85 7.27
C THR A 17 12.95 7.81 5.81
N THR A 18 12.88 6.60 5.23
CA THR A 18 12.35 6.36 3.90
C THR A 18 11.39 5.17 3.93
N PRO A 19 10.33 5.16 3.10
CA PRO A 19 9.30 4.13 3.13
C PRO A 19 9.82 2.75 2.69
N GLU A 20 10.91 2.67 1.93
CA GLU A 20 11.49 1.42 1.43
C GLU A 20 11.93 0.49 2.57
N ARG A 21 12.30 1.07 3.72
CA ARG A 21 12.73 0.32 4.92
C ARG A 21 11.57 -0.20 5.78
N LEU A 22 10.33 0.17 5.46
CA LEU A 22 9.15 -0.32 6.17
C LEU A 22 8.88 -1.80 5.82
N PRO A 23 8.38 -2.61 6.77
CA PRO A 23 7.83 -3.93 6.45
C PRO A 23 6.75 -3.83 5.36
N ARG A 24 6.61 -4.87 4.55
CA ARG A 24 5.78 -4.86 3.33
C ARG A 24 4.37 -4.29 3.56
N LEU A 25 3.62 -4.85 4.53
CA LEU A 25 2.26 -4.41 4.82
C LEU A 25 2.21 -2.95 5.31
N THR A 26 3.11 -2.60 6.22
CA THR A 26 3.26 -1.22 6.72
C THR A 26 3.57 -0.23 5.59
N ARG A 27 4.37 -0.66 4.60
CA ARG A 27 4.70 0.13 3.41
C ARG A 27 3.50 0.30 2.49
N GLN A 28 2.68 -0.74 2.31
CA GLN A 28 1.42 -0.64 1.55
C GLN A 28 0.46 0.37 2.17
N PHE A 29 0.33 0.37 3.51
CA PHE A 29 -0.45 1.39 4.21
C PHE A 29 0.12 2.79 4.00
N TYR A 30 1.45 2.96 4.12
CA TYR A 30 2.11 4.24 3.90
C TYR A 30 1.73 4.85 2.54
N TYR A 31 1.75 4.06 1.46
CA TYR A 31 1.44 4.57 0.13
C TYR A 31 -0.03 4.98 -0.05
N ASN A 32 -0.94 4.38 0.73
CA ASN A 32 -2.37 4.65 0.73
C ASN A 32 -2.81 5.69 1.78
N LEU A 33 -1.87 6.33 2.49
CA LEU A 33 -2.18 7.49 3.32
C LEU A 33 -2.68 8.65 2.45
N PRO A 34 -3.69 9.40 2.92
CA PRO A 34 -4.47 10.30 2.07
C PRO A 34 -3.71 11.58 1.68
N SER A 35 -2.67 11.97 2.42
CA SER A 35 -1.91 13.18 2.14
C SER A 35 -0.39 13.02 2.33
N PRO A 36 0.42 13.88 1.71
CA PRO A 36 1.87 13.93 1.95
C PRO A 36 2.24 14.19 3.42
N GLU A 37 1.46 15.02 4.13
CA GLU A 37 1.67 15.33 5.55
C GLU A 37 1.47 14.07 6.39
N ASP A 38 0.44 13.28 6.09
CA ASP A 38 0.17 12.04 6.78
C ASP A 38 1.30 11.01 6.56
N LYS A 39 1.83 10.95 5.34
CA LYS A 39 3.00 10.12 5.00
C LYS A 39 4.22 10.55 5.81
N GLN A 40 4.52 11.83 5.89
CA GLN A 40 5.64 12.36 6.67
C GLN A 40 5.46 12.11 8.17
N ALA A 41 4.25 12.29 8.70
CA ALA A 41 3.95 12.01 10.10
C ALA A 41 4.16 10.52 10.41
N PHE A 42 3.68 9.62 9.53
CA PHE A 42 3.82 8.18 9.69
C PHE A 42 5.26 7.70 9.78
N LEU A 43 6.17 8.24 8.96
CA LEU A 43 7.60 7.88 8.98
C LEU A 43 8.31 8.28 10.28
N LYS A 44 7.80 9.28 11.00
CA LYS A 44 8.35 9.73 12.29
C LYS A 44 7.89 8.87 13.47
N LEU A 45 6.88 8.02 13.28
CA LEU A 45 6.34 7.17 14.34
C LEU A 45 7.27 5.98 14.64
N LYS A 46 7.31 5.62 15.93
CA LYS A 46 7.83 4.31 16.34
C LYS A 46 6.93 3.21 15.81
N GLU A 47 7.49 2.03 15.57
CA GLU A 47 6.73 0.88 15.07
C GLU A 47 5.48 0.59 15.91
N SER A 48 5.59 0.64 17.24
CA SER A 48 4.50 0.41 18.18
C SER A 48 3.36 1.44 18.11
N GLN A 49 3.56 2.59 17.43
CA GLN A 49 2.55 3.66 17.31
C GLN A 49 1.86 3.65 15.94
N ARG A 50 2.35 2.84 14.99
CA ARG A 50 1.88 2.89 13.60
C ARG A 50 0.47 2.33 13.46
N GLN A 51 0.12 1.28 14.20
CA GLN A 51 -1.22 0.71 14.12
C GLN A 51 -2.27 1.71 14.60
N ASP A 52 -2.09 2.30 15.78
CA ASP A 52 -2.99 3.33 16.33
C ASP A 52 -3.18 4.50 15.35
N TYR A 53 -2.09 4.92 14.69
CA TYR A 53 -2.18 5.95 13.66
C TYR A 53 -3.00 5.50 12.44
N LEU A 54 -2.85 4.26 11.99
CA LEU A 54 -3.66 3.72 10.89
C LEU A 54 -5.12 3.50 11.28
N GLU A 55 -5.40 3.24 12.55
CA GLU A 55 -6.74 3.19 13.11
C GLU A 55 -7.40 4.57 13.09
N ASP A 56 -6.71 5.62 13.54
CA ASP A 56 -7.17 7.02 13.45
C ASP A 56 -7.47 7.44 12.01
N LYS A 57 -6.63 7.00 11.06
CA LYS A 57 -6.86 7.22 9.62
C LYS A 57 -7.91 6.30 8.99
N GLY A 58 -8.50 5.38 9.74
CA GLY A 58 -9.49 4.41 9.28
C GLY A 58 -8.96 3.34 8.32
N LEU A 59 -7.66 3.35 7.99
CA LEU A 59 -7.04 2.38 7.08
C LEU A 59 -6.96 0.99 7.73
N TRP A 60 -6.66 0.93 9.02
CA TRP A 60 -6.60 -0.35 9.73
C TRP A 60 -7.97 -1.03 9.81
N ALA A 61 -9.03 -0.25 10.09
CA ALA A 61 -10.40 -0.76 10.12
C ALA A 61 -10.84 -1.29 8.74
N ARG A 62 -10.51 -0.57 7.65
CA ARG A 62 -10.78 -1.04 6.28
C ARG A 62 -10.03 -2.33 5.97
N TRP A 63 -8.80 -2.47 6.44
CA TRP A 63 -8.00 -3.68 6.24
C TRP A 63 -8.58 -4.87 7.00
N THR A 64 -8.88 -4.73 8.29
CA THR A 64 -9.38 -5.82 9.12
C THR A 64 -10.82 -6.23 8.78
N ALA A 65 -11.59 -5.34 8.16
CA ALA A 65 -12.90 -5.65 7.60
C ALA A 65 -12.84 -6.55 6.34
N LEU A 66 -11.67 -6.68 5.69
CA LEU A 66 -11.52 -7.59 4.56
C LEU A 66 -11.49 -9.06 5.03
N PRO A 67 -12.16 -9.97 4.31
CA PRO A 67 -12.00 -11.41 4.51
C PRO A 67 -10.53 -11.83 4.49
N ALA A 68 -10.16 -12.86 5.25
CA ALA A 68 -8.77 -13.33 5.33
C ALA A 68 -8.19 -13.70 3.95
N ALA A 69 -9.02 -14.33 3.09
CA ALA A 69 -8.63 -14.65 1.71
C ALA A 69 -8.37 -13.39 0.87
N GLU A 70 -9.20 -12.35 0.98
CA GLU A 70 -8.99 -11.07 0.29
C GLU A 70 -7.72 -10.37 0.76
N ARG A 71 -7.42 -10.41 2.07
CA ARG A 71 -6.17 -9.85 2.61
C ARG A 71 -4.95 -10.58 2.05
N GLN A 72 -4.98 -11.92 2.05
CA GLN A 72 -3.90 -12.72 1.50
C GLN A 72 -3.72 -12.47 -0.01
N ALA A 73 -4.81 -12.38 -0.75
CA ALA A 73 -4.79 -12.05 -2.17
C ALA A 73 -4.21 -10.65 -2.43
N ALA A 74 -4.59 -9.65 -1.64
CA ALA A 74 -4.03 -8.30 -1.72
C ALA A 74 -2.53 -8.30 -1.38
N GLU A 75 -2.12 -9.03 -0.35
CA GLU A 75 -0.72 -9.22 -0.04
C GLU A 75 0.02 -9.91 -1.19
N ASN A 76 -0.56 -10.85 -1.91
CA ASN A 76 0.10 -11.50 -3.05
C ASN A 76 0.03 -10.68 -4.35
N GLY A 77 -0.86 -9.69 -4.43
CA GLY A 77 -1.15 -8.96 -5.66
C GLY A 77 -2.08 -9.71 -6.63
N GLU A 78 -2.80 -10.71 -6.14
CA GLU A 78 -3.59 -11.69 -6.89
C GLU A 78 -5.10 -11.46 -6.68
N LEU A 79 -5.61 -10.33 -7.16
CA LEU A 79 -7.01 -9.94 -6.96
C LEU A 79 -7.95 -10.54 -8.01
N GLU A 80 -9.21 -10.69 -7.60
CA GLU A 80 -10.30 -11.20 -8.42
C GLU A 80 -11.52 -10.25 -8.37
N PRO A 81 -12.40 -10.26 -9.39
CA PRO A 81 -13.70 -9.62 -9.30
C PRO A 81 -14.50 -10.11 -8.08
N GLY A 82 -15.22 -9.20 -7.43
CA GLY A 82 -15.95 -9.44 -6.18
C GLY A 82 -15.21 -8.93 -4.94
N TYR A 83 -13.89 -8.69 -5.02
CA TYR A 83 -13.12 -8.16 -3.91
C TYR A 83 -13.39 -6.68 -3.66
N LYS A 84 -13.14 -6.22 -2.44
CA LYS A 84 -13.27 -4.80 -2.11
C LYS A 84 -12.24 -3.96 -2.85
N GLU A 85 -12.64 -2.77 -3.29
CA GLU A 85 -11.77 -1.76 -3.91
C GLU A 85 -10.50 -1.51 -3.09
N PHE A 86 -10.62 -1.47 -1.76
CA PHE A 86 -9.48 -1.26 -0.88
C PHE A 86 -8.41 -2.37 -0.98
N ALA A 87 -8.80 -3.61 -1.31
CA ALA A 87 -7.85 -4.69 -1.55
C ALA A 87 -6.96 -4.38 -2.77
N ALA A 88 -7.50 -3.72 -3.82
CA ALA A 88 -6.73 -3.22 -4.96
C ALA A 88 -5.69 -2.19 -4.57
N PHE A 89 -6.06 -1.26 -3.69
CA PHE A 89 -5.13 -0.24 -3.21
C PHE A 89 -4.00 -0.84 -2.36
N MET A 90 -4.31 -1.84 -1.54
CA MET A 90 -3.28 -2.54 -0.75
C MET A 90 -2.36 -3.40 -1.62
N ALA A 91 -2.89 -4.02 -2.68
CA ALA A 91 -2.13 -4.84 -3.61
C ALA A 91 -1.20 -4.01 -4.51
N TRP A 92 -1.77 -3.00 -5.17
CA TRP A 92 -1.14 -2.33 -6.30
C TRP A 92 -0.84 -0.84 -6.03
N GLY A 93 -1.06 -0.38 -4.80
CA GLY A 93 -0.81 0.99 -4.39
C GLY A 93 -1.95 1.94 -4.78
N PRO A 94 -1.74 3.26 -4.64
CA PRO A 94 -2.69 4.24 -5.15
C PRO A 94 -2.78 4.13 -6.68
N PRO A 95 -3.97 4.34 -7.27
CA PRO A 95 -4.11 4.31 -8.70
C PRO A 95 -3.36 5.48 -9.36
N ALA A 96 -2.81 5.22 -10.54
CA ALA A 96 -2.17 6.23 -11.39
C ALA A 96 -3.21 7.20 -11.96
N ASP A 97 -4.38 6.70 -12.32
CA ASP A 97 -5.52 7.47 -12.78
C ASP A 97 -6.83 6.93 -12.20
N THR A 98 -7.82 7.80 -12.02
CA THR A 98 -9.18 7.41 -11.62
C THR A 98 -10.21 8.19 -12.40
N GLN A 99 -11.00 7.48 -13.20
CA GLN A 99 -12.10 8.05 -13.98
C GLN A 99 -13.44 7.63 -13.38
N ARG A 100 -14.44 8.50 -13.42
CA ARG A 100 -15.80 8.18 -12.97
C ARG A 100 -16.79 8.33 -14.13
N ARG A 101 -17.66 7.33 -14.30
CA ARG A 101 -18.75 7.35 -15.29
C ARG A 101 -20.01 6.78 -14.65
N GLY A 102 -20.96 7.66 -14.34
CA GLY A 102 -22.16 7.27 -13.59
C GLY A 102 -21.79 6.75 -12.20
N ASP A 103 -22.23 5.53 -11.89
CA ASP A 103 -21.97 4.81 -10.64
C ASP A 103 -20.69 3.96 -10.66
N LEU A 104 -19.97 3.93 -11.80
CA LEU A 104 -18.72 3.20 -11.95
C LEU A 104 -17.51 4.12 -11.77
N SER A 105 -16.52 3.63 -11.02
CA SER A 105 -15.16 4.17 -10.97
C SER A 105 -14.21 3.23 -11.68
N TYR A 106 -13.33 3.77 -12.52
CA TYR A 106 -12.27 3.05 -13.21
C TYR A 106 -10.95 3.49 -12.61
N HIS A 107 -10.16 2.53 -12.11
CA HIS A 107 -8.84 2.82 -11.56
C HIS A 107 -7.78 2.13 -12.40
N THR A 108 -6.82 2.92 -12.89
CA THR A 108 -5.67 2.41 -13.63
C THR A 108 -4.46 2.37 -12.71
N PHE A 109 -3.78 1.23 -12.68
CA PHE A 109 -2.54 1.02 -11.94
C PHE A 109 -1.43 0.72 -12.93
N ILE A 110 -0.29 1.38 -12.75
CA ILE A 110 0.89 1.17 -13.57
C ILE A 110 1.88 0.30 -12.79
N ARG A 111 2.34 -0.77 -13.42
CA ARG A 111 3.39 -1.63 -12.92
C ARG A 111 4.62 -1.51 -13.81
N CYS A 112 5.68 -0.91 -13.29
CA CYS A 112 6.98 -0.90 -13.95
C CYS A 112 7.65 -2.27 -13.80
N THR A 113 7.84 -2.99 -14.91
CA THR A 113 8.48 -4.32 -14.91
C THR A 113 9.98 -4.20 -14.66
N SER A 114 10.62 -3.16 -15.18
CA SER A 114 12.04 -2.84 -14.95
C SER A 114 12.29 -2.02 -13.67
N GLY A 115 11.23 -1.69 -12.92
CA GLY A 115 11.29 -0.80 -11.77
C GLY A 115 10.95 0.66 -12.10
N PRO A 116 10.47 1.43 -11.11
CA PRO A 116 10.23 2.85 -11.24
C PRO A 116 11.52 3.66 -11.07
N LYS A 117 11.58 4.84 -11.70
CA LYS A 117 12.67 5.83 -11.52
C LYS A 117 12.78 6.32 -10.08
N ALA A 118 11.66 6.40 -9.39
CA ALA A 118 11.57 6.83 -7.99
C ALA A 118 10.35 6.20 -7.30
N GLY A 119 10.50 5.89 -6.00
CA GLY A 119 9.41 5.32 -5.19
C GLY A 119 9.05 3.88 -5.57
N GLN A 120 7.82 3.45 -5.25
CA GLN A 120 7.32 2.11 -5.57
C GLN A 120 6.21 2.11 -6.63
N TYR A 121 5.39 3.16 -6.68
CA TYR A 121 4.24 3.28 -7.56
C TYR A 121 4.37 4.57 -8.37
N VAL A 122 3.91 4.55 -9.62
CA VAL A 122 4.02 5.67 -10.55
C VAL A 122 2.65 6.12 -11.04
N SER A 123 2.55 7.40 -11.40
CA SER A 123 1.36 7.96 -12.03
C SER A 123 1.44 8.01 -13.56
N SER A 124 2.61 7.73 -14.13
CA SER A 124 2.86 7.72 -15.56
C SER A 124 3.85 6.62 -15.96
N ASN A 125 3.65 6.00 -17.12
CA ASN A 125 4.58 5.02 -17.67
C ASN A 125 5.96 5.63 -17.98
N LEU A 126 6.01 6.96 -18.19
CA LEU A 126 7.26 7.69 -18.38
C LEU A 126 8.15 7.68 -17.13
N ASP A 127 7.59 7.36 -15.97
CA ASP A 127 8.33 7.26 -14.71
C ASP A 127 8.88 5.84 -14.48
N CYS A 128 8.70 4.91 -15.42
CA CYS A 128 9.36 3.60 -15.40
C CYS A 128 10.74 3.67 -16.07
N ASP A 129 11.70 2.88 -15.57
CA ASP A 129 13.06 2.76 -16.14
C ASP A 129 13.15 1.82 -17.36
N GLY A 130 12.01 1.40 -17.90
CA GLY A 130 11.94 0.45 -18.99
C GLY A 130 10.49 0.12 -19.35
N THR A 131 10.15 -1.16 -19.36
CA THR A 131 8.80 -1.60 -19.71
C THR A 131 7.83 -1.41 -18.54
N SER A 132 6.59 -1.11 -18.90
CA SER A 132 5.45 -0.99 -18.00
C SER A 132 4.33 -1.92 -18.46
N SER A 133 3.39 -2.16 -17.57
CA SER A 133 2.11 -2.79 -17.86
C SER A 133 1.04 -2.08 -17.04
N GLU A 134 -0.18 -2.09 -17.54
CA GLU A 134 -1.30 -1.42 -16.89
C GLU A 134 -2.34 -2.44 -16.43
N ILE A 135 -2.97 -2.16 -15.30
CA ILE A 135 -4.14 -2.89 -14.82
C ILE A 135 -5.24 -1.85 -14.64
N GLU A 136 -6.38 -2.04 -15.31
CA GLU A 136 -7.58 -1.25 -15.07
C GLU A 136 -8.58 -2.11 -14.30
N ILE A 137 -9.14 -1.57 -13.22
CA ILE A 137 -10.29 -2.17 -12.55
C ILE A 137 -11.52 -1.30 -12.74
N SER A 138 -12.67 -1.96 -12.86
CA SER A 138 -13.98 -1.31 -12.70
C SER A 138 -14.48 -1.55 -11.28
N VAL A 139 -14.99 -0.51 -10.64
CA VAL A 139 -15.50 -0.54 -9.27
C VAL A 139 -16.91 0.01 -9.24
N LYS A 140 -17.81 -0.76 -8.63
CA LYS A 140 -19.20 -0.37 -8.34
C LYS A 140 -19.46 -0.57 -6.85
N ASP A 141 -20.00 0.44 -6.17
CA ASP A 141 -20.35 0.36 -4.75
C ASP A 141 -19.19 -0.16 -3.85
N GLY A 142 -17.95 0.24 -4.19
CA GLY A 142 -16.73 -0.17 -3.48
C GLY A 142 -16.30 -1.63 -3.70
N VAL A 143 -16.86 -2.30 -4.71
CA VAL A 143 -16.54 -3.68 -5.11
C VAL A 143 -15.97 -3.70 -6.52
N VAL A 144 -14.88 -4.44 -6.72
CA VAL A 144 -14.28 -4.67 -8.03
C VAL A 144 -15.21 -5.54 -8.86
N THR A 145 -15.68 -5.06 -10.00
CA THR A 145 -16.56 -5.81 -10.91
C THR A 145 -15.82 -6.42 -12.09
N GLU A 146 -14.70 -5.82 -12.49
CA GLU A 146 -13.88 -6.27 -13.61
C GLU A 146 -12.40 -5.90 -13.38
N ILE A 147 -11.48 -6.74 -13.87
CA ILE A 147 -10.04 -6.49 -13.88
C ILE A 147 -9.52 -6.73 -15.31
N LYS A 148 -8.97 -5.71 -15.95
CA LYS A 148 -8.34 -5.77 -17.27
C LYS A 148 -6.84 -5.58 -17.15
N ARG A 149 -6.08 -6.40 -17.87
CA ARG A 149 -4.63 -6.25 -18.02
C ARG A 149 -4.37 -5.64 -19.39
N LEU A 150 -3.75 -4.47 -19.41
CA LEU A 150 -3.46 -3.68 -20.60
C LEU A 150 -1.94 -3.75 -20.84
N ASN A 151 -1.56 -4.04 -22.07
CA ASN A 151 -0.16 -4.16 -22.50
C ASN A 151 0.29 -2.91 -23.24
#